data_AF-A0A6A6MQA5-F1
#
_entry.id   AF-A0A6A6MQA5-F1
#
_cell.length_a   1.000
_cell.length_b   1.000
_cell.length_c   1.000
_cell.angle_alpha   90.00
_cell.angle_beta   90.00
_cell.angle_gamma   90.00
#
_symmetry.space_group_name_H-M   'P 1'
#
loop_
_entity.id
_entity.type
_entity.pdbx_description
1 polymer ?
#
loop_
_entity_poly.entity_id
_entity_poly.type
_entity_poly.pdbx_seq_one_letter_code
_entity_poly.pdbx_strand_id
1 'polypeptide(L)'
;MDDNELEVLEIIHHYVEILDRYFGSVCELDLIFNFHKAYYILDELLIAGELQESSKKTVARLIAAQDSLVETAKEQASSISNIIAQATKQANVVVATMAMAHENIINYTPSSDPEGLNEAESFGLESYYAV
;
A
#
# COMPACT_ATOMS: atom_id res chain seq x y z
N MET A 1 14.80 -42.98 -12.17
CA MET A 1 14.00 -42.32 -11.13
C MET A 1 14.28 -43.13 -9.88
N ASP A 2 15.45 -42.86 -9.30
CA ASP A 2 15.94 -43.52 -8.10
C ASP A 2 16.19 -42.42 -7.05
N ASP A 3 15.24 -41.49 -6.95
CA ASP A 3 15.32 -40.41 -5.98
C ASP A 3 15.14 -41.02 -4.60
N ASN A 4 16.01 -40.63 -3.68
CA ASN A 4 15.98 -41.17 -2.34
C ASN A 4 14.76 -40.61 -1.60
N GLU A 5 13.72 -41.42 -1.42
CA GLU A 5 12.50 -41.02 -0.72
C GLU A 5 12.77 -40.49 0.69
N LEU A 6 13.82 -41.00 1.36
CA LEU A 6 14.23 -40.50 2.68
C LEU A 6 14.84 -39.11 2.62
N GLU A 7 15.53 -38.77 1.53
CA GLU A 7 16.06 -37.43 1.31
C GLU A 7 14.93 -36.41 1.11
N VAL A 8 13.91 -36.78 0.33
CA VAL A 8 12.72 -35.94 0.15
C VAL A 8 12.00 -35.74 1.49
N LEU A 9 11.83 -36.79 2.29
CA LEU A 9 11.19 -36.70 3.60
C LEU A 9 11.98 -35.81 4.57
N GLU A 10 13.31 -35.89 4.53
CA GLU A 10 14.21 -35.05 5.32
C GLU A 10 14.11 -33.57 4.89
N ILE A 11 14.05 -33.29 3.58
CA ILE A 11 13.83 -31.92 3.07
C ILE A 11 12.50 -31.35 3.57
N ILE A 12 11.43 -32.15 3.54
CA ILE A 12 10.11 -31.72 4.05
C ILE A 12 10.20 -31.41 5.55
N HIS A 13 10.83 -32.28 6.35
CA HIS A 13 11.01 -32.04 7.78
C HIS A 13 11.83 -30.79 8.05
N HIS A 14 12.93 -30.63 7.31
CA HIS A 14 13.81 -29.47 7.41
C HIS A 14 13.07 -28.16 7.15
N TYR A 15 12.23 -28.14 6.10
CA TYR A 15 11.39 -26.99 5.77
C TYR A 15 10.39 -26.67 6.89
N VAL A 16 9.69 -27.67 7.42
CA VAL A 16 8.73 -27.47 8.53
C VAL A 16 9.41 -26.94 9.78
N GLU A 17 10.60 -27.42 10.13
CA GLU A 17 11.35 -26.91 11.29
C GLU A 17 11.79 -25.45 11.13
N ILE A 18 12.11 -25.02 9.90
CA ILE A 18 12.43 -23.61 9.62
C ILE A 18 11.17 -22.76 9.76
N LEU A 19 10.04 -23.21 9.20
CA LEU A 19 8.75 -22.53 9.35
C LEU A 19 8.37 -22.37 10.82
N ASP A 20 8.51 -23.43 11.62
CA ASP A 20 8.20 -23.41 13.05
C ASP A 20 9.02 -22.36 13.81
N ARG A 21 10.32 -22.26 13.50
CA ARG A 21 11.21 -21.24 14.08
C ARG A 21 10.89 -19.83 13.59
N TYR A 22 10.49 -19.68 12.33
CA TYR A 22 10.19 -18.38 11.74
C TYR A 22 8.89 -17.79 12.29
N PHE A 23 7.82 -18.59 12.36
CA PHE A 23 6.51 -18.15 12.86
C PHE A 23 6.39 -18.21 14.38
N GLY A 24 7.22 -19.02 15.06
CA GLY A 24 7.20 -19.17 16.51
C GLY A 24 6.03 -20.02 17.01
N SER A 25 6.05 -21.32 16.69
CA SER A 25 4.93 -22.27 16.79
C SER A 25 3.97 -22.15 15.60
N VAL A 26 4.42 -22.64 14.45
CA VAL A 26 3.68 -22.50 13.18
C VAL A 26 2.35 -23.27 13.21
N CYS A 27 1.30 -22.67 12.67
CA CYS A 27 0.03 -23.34 12.40
C CYS A 27 -0.42 -23.17 10.94
N GLU A 28 -1.46 -23.89 10.52
CA GLU A 28 -2.00 -23.85 9.18
C GLU A 28 -2.51 -22.46 8.76
N LEU A 29 -3.02 -21.67 9.72
CA LEU A 29 -3.47 -20.30 9.45
C LEU A 29 -2.30 -19.38 9.10
N ASP A 30 -1.12 -19.59 9.70
CA ASP A 30 0.07 -18.80 9.36
C ASP A 30 0.44 -18.99 7.89
N LEU A 31 0.35 -20.22 7.39
CA LEU A 31 0.60 -20.55 5.99
C LEU A 31 -0.48 -19.98 5.06
N ILE A 32 -1.75 -20.00 5.48
CA ILE A 32 -2.86 -19.42 4.69
C ILE A 32 -2.70 -17.91 4.55
N PHE A 33 -2.43 -17.19 5.64
CA PHE A 33 -2.34 -15.73 5.64
C PHE A 33 -0.99 -15.21 5.13
N ASN A 34 0.09 -15.99 5.29
CA ASN A 34 1.45 -15.60 4.91
C ASN A 34 2.07 -16.51 3.86
N PHE A 35 1.28 -17.03 2.91
CA PHE A 35 1.76 -17.96 1.88
C PHE A 35 2.99 -17.43 1.12
N HIS A 36 3.02 -16.12 0.84
CA HIS A 36 4.16 -15.46 0.17
C HIS A 36 5.47 -15.60 0.96
N LYS A 37 5.40 -15.56 2.30
CA LYS A 37 6.58 -15.79 3.16
C LYS A 37 7.00 -17.25 3.13
N ALA A 38 6.04 -18.18 3.13
CA ALA A 38 6.33 -19.61 3.03
C ALA A 38 7.07 -19.96 1.72
N TYR A 39 6.59 -19.45 0.57
CA TYR A 39 7.30 -19.61 -0.71
C TYR A 39 8.70 -19.03 -0.69
N TYR A 40 8.86 -17.82 -0.15
CA TYR A 40 10.17 -17.21 -0.05
C TYR A 40 11.14 -18.05 0.81
N ILE A 41 10.68 -18.56 1.96
CA ILE A 41 11.48 -19.45 2.81
C ILE A 41 11.86 -20.74 2.07
N LEU A 42 10.94 -21.27 1.25
CA LEU A 42 11.18 -22.46 0.43
C LEU A 42 12.27 -22.20 -0.62
N ASP A 43 12.28 -21.02 -1.24
CA ASP A 43 13.28 -20.62 -2.25
C ASP A 43 14.69 -20.46 -1.64
N GLU A 44 14.80 -20.13 -0.35
CA GLU A 44 16.10 -20.13 0.34
C GLU A 44 16.62 -21.55 0.58
N LEU A 45 15.71 -22.52 0.71
CA LEU A 45 16.03 -23.93 0.99
C LEU A 45 16.29 -24.72 -0.30
N LEU A 46 15.48 -24.52 -1.34
CA LEU A 46 15.51 -25.30 -2.57
C LEU A 46 15.70 -24.44 -3.81
N ILE A 47 16.48 -24.95 -4.76
CA ILE A 47 16.61 -24.36 -6.09
C ILE A 47 16.54 -25.44 -7.15
N ALA A 48 15.71 -25.21 -8.17
CA ALA A 48 15.50 -26.18 -9.26
C ALA A 48 15.13 -27.60 -8.79
N GLY A 49 14.50 -27.74 -7.61
CA GLY A 49 14.11 -29.02 -7.02
C GLY A 49 15.17 -29.66 -6.12
N GLU A 50 16.34 -29.05 -5.98
CA GLU A 50 17.48 -29.57 -5.22
C GLU A 50 17.73 -28.74 -3.95
N LEU A 51 18.32 -29.36 -2.92
CA LEU A 51 18.72 -28.67 -1.69
C LEU A 51 19.81 -27.63 -1.95
N GLN A 52 19.47 -26.36 -1.77
CA GLN A 52 20.38 -25.22 -1.93
C GLN A 52 21.18 -24.95 -0.65
N GLU A 53 20.49 -24.77 0.47
CA GLU A 53 21.08 -24.37 1.75
C GLU A 53 20.64 -25.31 2.87
N SER A 54 21.56 -26.12 3.38
CA SER A 54 21.28 -27.10 4.43
C SER A 54 21.39 -26.52 5.84
N SER A 55 21.98 -25.33 6.02
CA SER A 55 22.15 -24.72 7.34
C SER A 55 20.95 -23.87 7.73
N LYS A 56 20.13 -24.37 8.66
CA LYS A 56 19.02 -23.63 9.28
C LYS A 56 19.43 -22.24 9.79
N LYS A 57 20.68 -22.10 10.29
CA LYS A 57 21.22 -20.81 10.77
C LYS A 57 21.48 -19.84 9.61
N THR A 58 21.94 -20.35 8.47
CA THR A 58 22.13 -19.52 7.28
C THR A 58 20.78 -19.09 6.72
N VAL A 59 19.84 -20.04 6.55
CA VAL A 59 18.49 -19.75 6.07
C VAL A 59 17.80 -18.68 6.94
N ALA A 60 17.79 -18.85 8.27
CA ALA A 60 17.20 -17.86 9.18
C ALA A 60 17.80 -16.45 9.05
N ARG A 61 19.10 -16.35 8.79
CA ARG A 61 19.78 -15.07 8.60
C ARG A 61 19.44 -14.44 7.25
N LEU A 62 19.32 -15.23 6.18
CA LEU A 62 18.92 -14.74 4.85
C LEU A 62 17.49 -14.22 4.89
N ILE A 63 16.59 -14.98 5.53
CA ILE A 63 15.20 -14.57 5.72
C ILE A 63 15.11 -13.26 6.49
N ALA A 64 15.85 -13.11 7.59
CA ALA A 64 15.85 -11.88 8.38
C ALA A 64 16.38 -10.67 7.58
N ALA A 65 17.39 -10.88 6.74
CA ALA A 65 17.90 -9.82 5.85
C ALA A 65 16.84 -9.42 4.82
N GLN A 66 16.13 -10.39 4.24
CA GLN A 66 15.06 -10.10 3.29
C GLN A 66 13.86 -9.40 3.92
N ASP A 67 13.42 -9.83 5.10
CA ASP A 67 12.35 -9.15 5.84
C ASP A 67 12.69 -7.66 6.05
N SER A 68 13.93 -7.36 6.45
CA SER A 68 14.40 -5.98 6.60
C SER A 68 14.35 -5.18 5.29
N LEU A 69 14.70 -5.80 4.16
CA LEU A 69 14.65 -5.16 2.84
C LEU A 69 13.22 -4.90 2.39
N VAL A 70 12.32 -5.86 2.60
CA VAL A 70 10.90 -5.75 2.26
C VAL A 70 10.23 -4.64 3.05
N GLU A 71 10.48 -4.55 4.36
CA GLU A 71 9.93 -3.47 5.18
C GLU A 71 10.45 -2.10 4.75
N THR A 72 11.75 -1.98 4.48
CA THR A 72 12.33 -0.74 3.95
C THR A 72 11.67 -0.32 2.62
N ALA A 73 11.42 -1.28 1.72
CA ALA A 73 10.76 -1.02 0.44
C ALA A 73 9.29 -0.58 0.62
N LYS A 74 8.56 -1.19 1.55
CA LYS A 74 7.17 -0.80 1.88
C LYS A 74 7.11 0.63 2.45
N GLU A 75 8.02 0.99 3.35
CA GLU A 75 8.10 2.34 3.92
C GLU A 75 8.33 3.40 2.84
N GLN A 76 9.25 3.13 1.91
CA GLN A 76 9.51 4.03 0.77
C GLN A 76 8.28 4.20 -0.13
N ALA A 77 7.59 3.10 -0.46
CA ALA A 77 6.38 3.15 -1.28
C ALA A 77 5.25 3.95 -0.60
N SER A 78 5.08 3.79 0.71
CA SER A 78 4.11 4.55 1.50
C SER A 78 4.42 6.05 1.52
N SER A 79 5.70 6.41 1.62
CA SER A 79 6.16 7.80 1.66
C SER A 79 5.84 8.54 0.36
N ILE A 80 6.07 7.90 -0.79
CA ILE A 80 5.73 8.45 -2.11
C ILE A 80 4.21 8.66 -2.23
N SER A 81 3.43 7.67 -1.80
CA SER A 81 1.97 7.73 -1.85
C SER A 81 1.42 8.91 -1.02
N ASN A 82 1.98 9.13 0.16
CA ASN A 82 1.61 10.26 1.03
C ASN A 82 1.97 11.61 0.42
N ILE A 83 3.15 11.73 -0.20
CA ILE A 83 3.58 12.96 -0.88
C ILE A 83 2.65 13.30 -2.05
N ILE A 84 2.31 12.31 -2.88
CA ILE A 84 1.37 12.50 -4.00
C ILE A 84 0.00 12.91 -3.48
N ALA A 85 -0.54 12.25 -2.45
CA ALA A 85 -1.83 12.59 -1.87
C ALA A 85 -1.88 14.04 -1.33
N GLN A 86 -0.79 14.51 -0.70
CA GLN A 86 -0.66 15.90 -0.23
C GLN A 86 -0.62 16.88 -1.40
N ALA A 87 0.16 16.60 -2.45
CA ALA A 87 0.27 17.46 -3.62
C ALA A 87 -1.06 17.59 -4.39
N THR A 88 -1.80 16.49 -4.57
CA THR A 88 -3.11 16.51 -5.26
C THR A 88 -4.17 17.26 -4.45
N LYS A 89 -4.15 17.14 -3.12
CA LYS A 89 -5.05 17.91 -2.24
C LYS A 89 -4.81 19.41 -2.37
N GLN A 90 -3.54 19.82 -2.47
CA GLN A 90 -3.17 21.23 -2.63
C GLN A 90 -3.56 21.78 -4.01
N ALA A 91 -3.39 20.98 -5.08
CA ALA A 91 -3.82 21.36 -6.43
C ALA A 91 -5.35 21.59 -6.52
N ASN A 92 -6.17 20.72 -5.91
CA ASN A 92 -7.63 20.89 -5.91
C ASN A 92 -8.09 22.16 -5.17
N VAL A 93 -7.41 22.56 -4.09
CA VAL A 93 -7.71 23.81 -3.38
C VAL A 93 -7.45 25.01 -4.28
N VAL A 94 -6.34 25.03 -5.01
CA VAL A 94 -6.00 26.12 -5.94
C VAL A 94 -7.04 26.23 -7.06
N VAL A 95 -7.41 25.10 -7.68
CA VAL A 95 -8.43 25.07 -8.75
C VAL A 95 -9.78 25.55 -8.21
N ALA A 96 -10.20 25.12 -7.02
CA ALA A 96 -11.43 25.59 -6.40
C ALA A 96 -11.41 27.11 -6.13
N THR A 97 -10.30 27.64 -5.60
CA THR A 97 -10.17 29.10 -5.40
C THR A 97 -10.15 29.91 -6.69
N MET A 98 -9.56 29.38 -7.76
CA MET A 98 -9.55 30.03 -9.07
C MET A 98 -10.94 30.01 -9.72
N ALA A 99 -11.70 28.91 -9.59
CA ALA A 99 -13.09 28.83 -10.06
C ALA A 99 -13.98 29.83 -9.33
N MET A 100 -13.86 29.93 -8.00
CA MET A 100 -14.57 30.94 -7.19
C MET A 100 -14.19 32.38 -7.58
N ALA A 101 -12.94 32.63 -7.97
CA ALA A 101 -12.52 33.95 -8.46
C ALA A 101 -13.14 34.31 -9.82
N HIS A 102 -13.37 33.33 -10.69
CA HIS A 102 -13.98 33.56 -11.99
C HIS A 102 -15.48 33.89 -11.86
N GLU A 103 -16.21 33.29 -10.92
CA GLU A 103 -17.62 33.63 -10.65
C GLU A 103 -17.80 35.04 -10.03
N ASN A 104 -16.84 35.51 -9.24
CA ASN A 104 -16.88 36.87 -8.66
C ASN A 104 -16.62 38.00 -9.66
N ILE A 105 -16.05 37.72 -10.84
CA ILE A 105 -15.82 38.74 -11.88
C ILE A 105 -17.08 38.93 -12.75
N ILE A 106 -17.93 37.91 -12.88
CA ILE A 106 -19.15 37.99 -13.71
C ILE A 106 -20.23 38.87 -13.04
N ASN A 107 -20.16 39.06 -11.71
CA ASN A 107 -21.12 39.88 -10.96
C ASN A 107 -20.71 41.35 -10.78
N TYR A 108 -19.59 41.81 -11.36
CA TYR A 108 -19.18 43.21 -11.26
C TYR A 108 -19.30 43.94 -12.60
N THR A 109 -20.54 44.27 -12.98
CA THR A 109 -20.81 45.37 -13.90
C THR A 109 -20.99 46.65 -13.10
N PRO A 110 -20.16 47.71 -13.25
CA PRO A 110 -20.43 48.99 -12.63
C PRO A 110 -21.65 49.59 -13.34
N SER A 111 -22.82 49.54 -12.71
CA SER A 111 -24.03 50.17 -13.23
C SER A 111 -23.82 51.68 -13.26
N SER A 112 -23.89 52.27 -14.45
CA SER A 112 -23.95 53.72 -14.65
C SER A 112 -25.39 54.23 -14.50
N ASP A 113 -26.12 53.80 -13.47
CA ASP A 113 -27.41 54.39 -13.12
C ASP A 113 -27.70 54.24 -11.62
N PRO A 114 -28.07 55.32 -10.89
CA PRO A 114 -28.05 55.37 -9.43
C PRO A 114 -29.39 55.02 -8.72
N GLU A 115 -30.40 54.45 -9.38
CA GLU A 115 -31.70 54.20 -8.76
C GLU A 115 -32.21 52.77 -9.00
N GLY A 116 -32.33 51.97 -7.94
CA GLY A 116 -32.97 50.65 -8.02
C GLY A 116 -32.58 49.67 -6.91
N LEU A 117 -32.87 50.02 -5.66
CA LEU A 117 -32.82 49.11 -4.52
C LEU A 117 -33.95 48.06 -4.60
N ASN A 118 -33.64 46.84 -4.14
CA ASN A 118 -34.56 45.78 -3.70
C ASN A 118 -35.24 44.94 -4.79
N GLU A 119 -34.59 43.84 -5.23
CA GLU A 119 -35.32 42.59 -5.57
C GLU A 119 -34.42 41.34 -5.77
N ALA A 120 -33.09 41.47 -5.69
CA ALA A 120 -32.18 40.36 -6.04
C ALA A 120 -31.67 39.48 -4.87
N GLU A 121 -32.23 39.55 -3.66
CA GLU A 121 -31.72 38.76 -2.51
C GLU A 121 -32.50 37.47 -2.20
N SER A 122 -33.57 37.14 -2.93
CA SER A 122 -34.46 36.03 -2.53
C SER A 122 -34.26 34.68 -3.24
N PHE A 123 -33.43 34.56 -4.28
CA PHE A 123 -33.39 33.32 -5.09
C PHE A 123 -32.10 32.48 -4.99
N GLY A 124 -31.06 32.96 -4.31
CA GLY A 124 -29.74 32.31 -4.35
C GLY A 124 -29.39 31.37 -3.20
N LEU A 125 -30.15 31.37 -2.09
CA LEU A 125 -29.73 30.70 -0.84
C LEU A 125 -30.27 29.27 -0.67
N GLU A 126 -31.22 28.80 -1.48
CA GLU A 126 -31.82 27.47 -1.31
C GLU A 126 -31.05 26.32 -1.97
N SER A 127 -30.06 26.60 -2.82
CA SER A 127 -29.27 25.56 -3.50
C SER A 127 -28.01 25.13 -2.72
N TYR A 128 -27.59 25.87 -1.69
CA TYR A 128 -26.28 25.64 -1.03
C TYR A 128 -26.31 24.55 0.07
N TYR A 129 -27.49 23.98 0.38
CA TYR A 129 -27.65 22.98 1.45
C TYR A 129 -28.28 21.65 0.99
N ALA A 130 -28.44 21.42 -0.32
CA ALA A 130 -28.95 20.16 -0.83
C ALA A 130 -27.96 19.52 -1.84
N VAL A 131 -27.31 18.46 -1.36
CA VAL A 131 -26.45 17.47 -2.02
C VAL A 131 -24.96 17.77 -2.02
#